data_AF-A0A0H3I6V4-F1
#
_entry.id   AF-A0A0H3I6V4-F1
#
_cell.length_a   1.000
_cell.length_b   1.000
_cell.length_c   1.000
_cell.angle_alpha   90.00
_cell.angle_beta   90.00
_cell.angle_gamma   90.00
#
_symmetry.space_group_name_H-M   'P 1'
#
loop_
_entity.id
_entity.type
_entity.pdbx_description
1 polymer ?
#
loop_
_entity_poly.entity_id
_entity_poly.type
_entity_poly.pdbx_seq_one_letter_code
_entity_poly.pdbx_strand_id
1 'polypeptide(L)'
;MALVNLGLTETVDLAAGALAKAKNGADIPDKVAFISNLIERGHLSDGGTFSTCNQPGIYRVGTENPASISDMPKNNNGEYLYYYGVLSVQRIAGVITQVYKNHFGQIATRQSWDDGKAYNNWNVPYDSAINKPTAVDVGALTDELANQKYATLNSPGLTGHPTAPTPVVGTSTNQIATTEFVTIVATENSAKYALLDFGVVTRQSRYVLENPFGNNTPVIVRAEIRINNKWSYPGFIFSNSGGWGVEGTYVEGEGIIVQVGNASVSATSFHGGSGNPSNGDGISAPCRVHVWKP
;
A
#
# COMPACT_ATOMS: atom_id res chain seq x y z
N MET A 1 100.55 4.34 -31.43
CA MET A 1 99.11 4.08 -31.19
C MET A 1 98.35 5.33 -31.61
N ALA A 2 97.67 5.29 -32.75
CA ALA A 2 96.86 6.42 -33.20
C ALA A 2 95.48 6.31 -32.53
N LEU A 3 95.03 7.37 -31.85
CA LEU A 3 93.69 7.43 -31.27
C LEU A 3 92.66 7.41 -32.42
N VAL A 4 91.79 6.41 -32.42
CA VAL A 4 90.60 6.36 -33.29
C VAL A 4 89.59 7.37 -32.76
N ASN A 5 89.17 8.32 -33.60
CA ASN A 5 88.06 9.20 -33.27
C ASN A 5 86.76 8.40 -33.28
N LEU A 6 86.16 8.14 -32.12
CA LEU A 6 84.97 7.30 -31.95
C LEU A 6 83.64 8.01 -32.30
N GLY A 7 83.68 9.08 -33.11
CA GLY A 7 82.46 9.87 -33.43
C GLY A 7 81.95 10.73 -32.26
N LEU A 8 82.80 10.97 -31.26
CA LEU A 8 82.43 11.75 -30.08
C LEU A 8 82.10 13.21 -30.41
N THR A 9 82.76 13.82 -31.40
CA THR A 9 82.48 15.21 -31.81
C THR A 9 81.08 15.37 -32.38
N GLU A 10 80.67 14.48 -33.32
CA GLU A 10 79.32 14.47 -33.89
C GLU A 10 78.25 14.25 -32.81
N THR A 11 78.53 13.36 -31.87
CA THR A 11 77.65 13.10 -30.72
C THR A 11 77.50 14.34 -29.83
N VAL A 12 78.60 15.08 -29.59
CA VAL A 12 78.60 16.34 -28.84
C VAL A 12 77.83 17.44 -29.58
N ASP A 13 77.98 17.56 -30.89
CA ASP A 13 77.26 18.56 -31.70
C ASP A 13 75.76 18.27 -31.79
N LEU A 14 75.38 16.99 -31.94
CA LEU A 14 73.99 16.54 -31.87
C LEU A 14 73.39 16.76 -30.47
N ALA A 15 74.16 16.49 -29.40
CA ALA A 15 73.73 16.73 -28.02
C ALA A 15 73.59 18.24 -27.72
N ALA A 16 74.48 19.09 -28.26
CA ALA A 16 74.38 20.54 -28.15
C ALA A 16 73.13 21.08 -28.89
N GLY A 17 72.80 20.50 -30.05
CA GLY A 17 71.57 20.81 -30.79
C GLY A 17 70.30 20.34 -30.08
N ALA A 18 70.34 19.19 -29.40
CA ALA A 18 69.22 18.61 -28.65
C ALA A 18 68.85 19.40 -27.38
N LEU A 19 69.82 20.13 -26.80
CA LEU A 19 69.61 21.00 -25.62
C LEU A 19 69.38 22.47 -25.97
N ALA A 20 69.19 22.81 -27.24
CA ALA A 20 69.01 24.17 -27.71
C ALA A 20 67.67 24.78 -27.21
N LYS A 21 67.66 25.31 -25.98
CA LYS A 21 66.49 25.98 -25.36
C LYS A 21 65.87 27.06 -26.24
N ALA A 22 66.66 27.69 -27.10
CA ALA A 22 66.19 28.69 -28.07
C ALA A 22 65.28 28.11 -29.19
N LYS A 23 65.31 26.79 -29.43
CA LYS A 23 64.42 26.10 -30.37
C LYS A 23 63.12 25.59 -29.72
N ASN A 24 63.05 25.51 -28.40
CA ASN A 24 61.84 25.06 -27.70
C ASN A 24 60.70 26.07 -27.94
N GLY A 25 59.65 25.64 -28.64
CA GLY A 25 58.51 26.48 -28.99
C GLY A 25 58.75 27.43 -30.18
N ALA A 26 59.82 27.25 -30.96
CA ALA A 26 60.05 28.02 -32.18
C ALA A 26 59.04 27.72 -33.30
N ASP A 27 58.41 26.56 -33.22
CA ASP A 27 57.31 26.07 -34.06
C ASP A 27 55.94 26.63 -33.67
N ILE A 28 55.83 27.37 -32.57
CA ILE A 28 54.59 28.04 -32.15
C ILE A 28 54.39 29.29 -33.03
N PRO A 29 53.38 29.32 -33.93
CA PRO A 29 53.24 30.40 -34.90
C PRO A 29 52.86 31.75 -34.26
N ASP A 30 52.12 31.71 -33.14
CA ASP A 30 51.75 32.88 -32.34
C ASP A 30 52.06 32.65 -30.85
N LYS A 31 53.29 32.99 -30.47
CA LYS A 31 53.78 32.84 -29.09
C LYS A 31 53.02 33.73 -28.10
N VAL A 32 52.52 34.88 -28.54
CA VAL A 32 51.77 35.81 -27.69
C VAL A 32 50.42 35.21 -27.35
N ALA A 33 49.68 34.71 -28.35
CA ALA A 33 48.44 33.99 -28.12
C ALA A 33 48.65 32.71 -27.29
N PHE A 34 49.73 31.96 -27.56
CA PHE A 34 50.06 30.75 -26.79
C PHE A 34 50.28 31.03 -25.30
N ILE A 35 51.14 32.00 -24.95
CA ILE A 35 51.40 32.37 -23.54
C ILE A 35 50.14 32.93 -22.90
N SER A 36 49.39 33.77 -23.63
CA SER A 36 48.13 34.34 -23.20
C SER A 36 47.11 33.26 -22.82
N ASN A 37 47.08 32.13 -23.51
CA ASN A 37 46.19 31.00 -23.22
C ASN A 37 46.72 30.02 -22.17
N LEU A 38 48.00 30.09 -21.80
CA LEU A 38 48.67 29.12 -20.91
C LEU A 38 48.71 29.54 -19.43
N ILE A 39 48.42 30.80 -19.11
CA ILE A 39 48.62 31.37 -17.76
C ILE A 39 47.31 31.67 -17.00
N GLU A 40 47.44 31.79 -15.67
CA GLU A 40 46.45 32.45 -14.83
C GLU A 40 46.25 33.89 -15.32
N ARG A 41 45.06 34.18 -15.85
CA ARG A 41 44.61 35.48 -16.37
C ARG A 41 44.45 36.53 -15.28
N GLY A 42 44.10 36.09 -14.08
CA GLY A 42 43.84 36.97 -12.95
C GLY A 42 43.06 36.28 -11.85
N HIS A 43 42.74 37.08 -10.83
CA HIS A 43 42.07 36.64 -9.62
C HIS A 43 40.72 37.35 -9.46
N LEU A 44 39.63 36.59 -9.38
CA LEU A 44 38.32 37.07 -9.00
C LEU A 44 38.19 37.02 -7.47
N SER A 45 37.95 38.19 -6.87
CA SER A 45 37.85 38.42 -5.42
C SER A 45 36.63 39.29 -5.09
N ASP A 46 36.46 39.64 -3.80
CA ASP A 46 35.32 40.40 -3.28
C ASP A 46 35.00 41.66 -4.11
N GLY A 47 33.72 41.86 -4.39
CA GLY A 47 33.21 42.97 -5.23
C GLY A 47 33.43 42.81 -6.74
N GLY A 48 34.13 41.75 -7.18
CA GLY A 48 34.26 41.38 -8.58
C GLY A 48 33.00 40.71 -9.15
N THR A 49 33.02 40.40 -10.44
CA THR A 49 31.96 39.59 -11.09
C THR A 49 32.57 38.60 -12.06
N PHE A 50 31.97 37.41 -12.16
CA PHE A 50 32.37 36.43 -13.17
C PHE A 50 32.20 37.01 -14.57
N SER A 51 31.22 37.89 -14.80
CA SER A 51 30.97 38.50 -16.11
C SER A 51 32.13 39.35 -16.61
N THR A 52 32.92 39.93 -15.71
CA THR A 52 34.13 40.69 -16.09
C THR A 52 35.29 39.80 -16.53
N CYS A 53 35.28 38.51 -16.16
CA CYS A 53 36.24 37.52 -16.65
C CYS A 53 35.89 37.05 -18.07
N ASN A 54 35.98 37.95 -19.05
CA ASN A 54 35.49 37.72 -20.42
C ASN A 54 36.60 37.40 -21.44
N GLN A 55 37.87 37.37 -21.02
CA GLN A 55 38.99 36.99 -21.88
C GLN A 55 39.33 35.50 -21.74
N PRO A 56 39.65 34.77 -22.84
CA PRO A 56 39.93 33.33 -22.81
C PRO A 56 41.09 32.98 -21.89
N GLY A 57 40.94 32.04 -20.95
CA GLY A 57 42.02 31.59 -20.07
C GLY A 57 41.51 31.17 -18.70
N ILE A 58 42.43 31.02 -17.75
CA ILE A 58 42.13 30.50 -16.41
C ILE A 58 42.17 31.63 -15.38
N TYR A 59 41.13 31.79 -14.57
CA TYR A 59 41.10 32.74 -13.46
C TYR A 59 41.02 31.99 -12.13
N ARG A 60 41.78 32.44 -11.14
CA ARG A 60 41.63 31.95 -9.78
C ARG A 60 40.45 32.65 -9.12
N VAL A 61 39.54 31.88 -8.53
CA VAL A 61 38.40 32.41 -7.80
C VAL A 61 38.63 32.20 -6.32
N GLY A 62 38.51 33.25 -5.53
CA GLY A 62 38.60 33.19 -4.08
C GLY A 62 38.09 34.48 -3.46
N THR A 63 37.11 34.35 -2.58
CA THR A 63 36.40 35.47 -1.94
C THR A 63 36.15 35.09 -0.49
N GLU A 64 36.07 36.08 0.40
CA GLU A 64 35.63 35.87 1.79
C GLU A 64 34.13 36.20 1.94
N ASN A 65 33.58 36.95 0.99
CA ASN A 65 32.18 37.36 0.96
C ASN A 65 31.55 37.07 -0.41
N PRO A 66 31.03 35.84 -0.67
CA PRO A 66 30.40 35.50 -1.94
C PRO A 66 29.18 36.37 -2.28
N ALA A 67 28.53 36.99 -1.30
CA ALA A 67 27.43 37.91 -1.55
C ALA A 67 27.87 39.24 -2.20
N SER A 68 29.16 39.58 -2.11
CA SER A 68 29.73 40.75 -2.80
C SER A 68 29.90 40.53 -4.31
N ILE A 69 29.85 39.28 -4.78
CA ILE A 69 29.94 38.91 -6.19
C ILE A 69 28.52 38.69 -6.70
N SER A 70 27.99 39.68 -7.42
CA SER A 70 26.56 39.72 -7.79
C SER A 70 26.11 38.55 -8.67
N ASP A 71 27.02 37.97 -9.45
CA ASP A 71 26.77 36.85 -10.35
C ASP A 71 27.45 35.56 -9.89
N MET A 72 27.67 35.40 -8.58
CA MET A 72 28.16 34.17 -7.98
C MET A 72 27.16 33.02 -8.24
N PRO A 73 27.61 31.84 -8.73
CA PRO A 73 26.72 30.73 -8.99
C PRO A 73 26.10 30.19 -7.70
N LYS A 74 24.82 29.83 -7.80
CA LYS A 74 24.03 29.25 -6.72
C LYS A 74 23.57 27.85 -7.12
N ASN A 75 23.44 26.96 -6.14
CA ASN A 75 22.79 25.66 -6.33
C ASN A 75 21.27 25.83 -6.53
N ASN A 76 20.57 24.73 -6.78
CA ASN A 76 19.12 24.75 -7.02
C ASN A 76 18.30 25.13 -5.76
N ASN A 77 18.93 25.10 -4.58
CA ASN A 77 18.35 25.57 -3.32
C ASN A 77 18.57 27.09 -3.10
N GLY A 78 19.25 27.79 -4.02
CA GLY A 78 19.55 29.22 -3.92
C GLY A 78 20.76 29.58 -3.04
N GLU A 79 21.51 28.59 -2.57
CA GLU A 79 22.73 28.76 -1.78
C GLU A 79 23.93 28.97 -2.71
N TYR A 80 24.88 29.82 -2.31
CA TYR A 80 26.11 30.00 -3.09
C TYR A 80 26.89 28.69 -3.18
N LEU A 81 27.39 28.36 -4.37
CA LEU A 81 28.42 27.34 -4.49
C LEU A 81 29.65 27.75 -3.67
N TYR A 82 30.43 26.76 -3.23
CA TYR A 82 31.70 27.04 -2.57
C TYR A 82 32.58 27.91 -3.46
N TYR A 83 33.22 28.90 -2.84
CA TYR A 83 33.65 30.13 -3.50
C TYR A 83 35.17 30.25 -3.68
N TYR A 84 35.90 29.17 -3.41
CA TYR A 84 37.27 28.97 -3.89
C TYR A 84 37.30 27.96 -5.02
N GLY A 85 37.99 28.30 -6.10
CA GLY A 85 38.05 27.45 -7.28
C GLY A 85 38.77 28.08 -8.45
N VAL A 86 38.44 27.57 -9.63
CA VAL A 86 39.03 27.97 -10.89
C VAL A 86 37.91 28.24 -11.89
N LEU A 87 37.99 29.37 -12.59
CA LEU A 87 37.13 29.70 -13.71
C LEU A 87 37.92 29.52 -15.00
N SER A 88 37.44 28.66 -15.90
CA SER A 88 37.93 28.55 -17.26
C SER A 88 37.02 29.33 -18.20
N VAL A 89 37.62 30.15 -19.06
CA VAL A 89 36.92 31.00 -20.02
C VAL A 89 37.39 30.67 -21.42
N GLN A 90 36.46 30.47 -22.35
CA GLN A 90 36.73 30.26 -23.76
C GLN A 90 35.94 31.27 -24.58
N ARG A 91 36.50 31.75 -25.68
CA ARG A 91 35.81 32.63 -26.62
C ARG A 91 35.98 32.15 -28.05
N ILE A 92 34.87 31.90 -28.73
CA ILE A 92 34.84 31.42 -30.12
C ILE A 92 33.73 32.16 -30.85
N ALA A 93 34.06 32.84 -31.96
CA ALA A 93 33.10 33.52 -32.83
C ALA A 93 32.09 34.44 -32.07
N GLY A 94 32.57 35.14 -31.04
CA GLY A 94 31.78 36.05 -30.21
C GLY A 94 30.97 35.42 -29.07
N VAL A 95 31.00 34.08 -28.96
CA VAL A 95 30.43 33.35 -27.83
C VAL A 95 31.48 33.18 -26.75
N ILE A 96 31.16 33.54 -25.51
CA ILE A 96 32.04 33.37 -24.34
C ILE A 96 31.46 32.30 -23.43
N THR A 97 32.15 31.18 -23.27
CA THR A 97 31.77 30.11 -22.36
C THR A 97 32.58 30.21 -21.08
N GLN A 98 31.90 30.09 -19.95
CA GLN A 98 32.50 30.09 -18.62
C GLN A 98 32.20 28.77 -17.92
N VAL A 99 33.24 28.14 -17.39
CA VAL A 99 33.17 26.91 -16.58
C VAL A 99 33.86 27.18 -15.25
N TYR A 100 33.08 27.35 -14.20
CA TYR A 100 33.56 27.47 -12.84
C TYR A 100 33.61 26.09 -12.18
N LYS A 101 34.76 25.71 -11.63
CA LYS A 101 34.92 24.51 -10.81
C LYS A 101 35.43 24.91 -9.43
N ASN A 102 34.65 24.62 -8.39
CA ASN A 102 35.09 24.87 -7.02
C ASN A 102 35.99 23.75 -6.49
N HIS A 103 36.64 23.98 -5.35
CA HIS A 103 37.55 23.00 -4.74
C HIS A 103 36.88 21.70 -4.27
N PHE A 104 35.54 21.69 -4.10
CA PHE A 104 34.78 20.47 -3.83
C PHE A 104 34.38 19.70 -5.09
N GLY A 105 34.76 20.20 -6.27
CA GLY A 105 34.54 19.54 -7.55
C GLY A 105 33.18 19.81 -8.18
N GLN A 106 32.33 20.64 -7.59
CA GLN A 106 31.09 21.09 -8.24
C GLN A 106 31.43 22.02 -9.40
N ILE A 107 30.59 22.00 -10.43
CA ILE A 107 30.80 22.75 -11.66
C ILE A 107 29.57 23.64 -11.90
N ALA A 108 29.80 24.89 -12.27
CA ALA A 108 28.78 25.77 -12.84
C ALA A 108 29.22 26.18 -14.24
N THR A 109 28.31 26.12 -15.21
CA THR A 109 28.57 26.55 -16.58
C THR A 109 27.60 27.63 -17.00
N ARG A 110 28.07 28.56 -17.83
CA ARG A 110 27.20 29.52 -18.53
C ARG A 110 27.87 30.02 -19.79
N GLN A 111 27.11 30.76 -20.59
CA GLN A 111 27.63 31.38 -21.79
C GLN A 111 27.03 32.77 -22.03
N SER A 112 27.78 33.60 -22.73
CA SER A 112 27.31 34.84 -23.37
C SER A 112 27.35 34.65 -24.88
N TRP A 113 26.30 35.09 -25.57
CA TRP A 113 26.17 35.02 -27.03
C TRP A 113 26.55 36.33 -27.74
N ASP A 114 26.84 37.39 -26.97
CA ASP A 114 26.88 38.77 -27.43
C ASP A 114 28.18 39.49 -27.00
N ASP A 115 29.31 38.80 -27.12
CA ASP A 115 30.64 39.31 -26.78
C ASP A 115 30.79 39.76 -25.31
N GLY A 116 30.06 39.11 -24.40
CA GLY A 116 30.12 39.39 -22.97
C GLY A 116 29.24 40.55 -22.51
N LYS A 117 28.32 41.05 -23.35
CA LYS A 117 27.36 42.08 -22.95
C LYS A 117 26.30 41.53 -21.99
N ALA A 118 25.86 40.29 -22.19
CA ALA A 118 24.96 39.58 -21.29
C ALA A 118 25.32 38.10 -21.19
N TYR A 119 25.25 37.57 -19.97
CA TYR A 119 25.45 36.14 -19.70
C TYR A 119 24.11 35.48 -19.38
N ASN A 120 23.94 34.25 -19.87
CA ASN A 120 22.89 33.38 -19.38
C ASN A 120 23.09 33.07 -17.89
N ASN A 121 22.01 32.67 -17.23
CA ASN A 121 22.09 32.15 -15.87
C ASN A 121 23.05 30.94 -15.79
N TRP A 122 23.63 30.74 -14.62
CA TRP A 122 24.43 29.56 -14.35
C TRP A 122 23.59 28.29 -14.44
N ASN A 123 24.10 27.32 -15.20
CA ASN A 123 23.67 25.95 -15.16
C ASN A 123 24.55 25.19 -14.17
N VAL A 124 23.95 24.67 -13.10
CA VAL A 124 24.63 23.91 -12.05
C VAL A 124 24.06 22.49 -12.05
N PRO A 125 24.82 21.48 -12.50
CA PRO A 125 24.37 20.09 -12.50
C PRO A 125 24.01 19.60 -11.10
N TYR A 126 23.07 18.66 -11.03
CA TYR A 126 22.79 17.96 -9.78
C TYR A 126 24.00 17.11 -9.34
N ASP A 127 24.20 17.01 -8.03
CA ASP A 127 25.25 16.22 -7.41
C ASP A 127 24.72 15.33 -6.28
N SER A 128 25.55 14.39 -5.82
CA SER A 128 25.18 13.41 -4.79
C SER A 128 25.33 13.92 -3.36
N ALA A 129 25.70 15.18 -3.14
CA ALA A 129 25.98 15.75 -1.83
C ALA A 129 25.03 16.90 -1.48
N ILE A 130 25.18 18.05 -2.13
CA ILE A 130 24.56 19.34 -1.77
C ILE A 130 23.46 19.73 -2.76
N ASN A 131 23.70 19.58 -4.07
CA ASN A 131 22.74 19.96 -5.10
C ASN A 131 21.93 18.74 -5.56
N LYS A 132 21.18 18.11 -4.65
CA LYS A 132 20.31 16.97 -5.00
C LYS A 132 18.96 17.47 -5.52
N PRO A 133 18.37 16.82 -6.53
CA PRO A 133 16.99 17.13 -6.90
C PRO A 133 16.05 16.75 -5.76
N THR A 134 15.08 17.62 -5.49
CA THR A 134 13.92 17.30 -4.67
C THR A 134 12.92 16.45 -5.47
N ALA A 135 11.97 15.83 -4.78
CA ALA A 135 10.90 15.10 -5.46
C ALA A 135 10.12 15.99 -6.45
N VAL A 136 9.92 17.27 -6.10
CA VAL A 136 9.24 18.25 -6.95
C VAL A 136 10.04 18.52 -8.22
N ASP A 137 11.37 18.63 -8.12
CA ASP A 137 12.25 18.93 -9.25
C ASP A 137 12.20 17.88 -10.36
N VAL A 138 11.90 16.62 -10.00
CA VAL A 138 11.84 15.49 -10.94
C VAL A 138 10.42 14.97 -11.20
N GLY A 139 9.40 15.66 -10.68
CA GLY A 139 8.00 15.22 -10.80
C GLY A 139 7.68 13.92 -10.04
N ALA A 140 8.49 13.58 -9.03
CA ALA A 140 8.23 12.47 -8.12
C ALA A 140 7.26 12.89 -7.00
N LEU A 141 6.58 11.90 -6.40
CA LEU A 141 5.82 12.13 -5.18
C LEU A 141 6.78 12.44 -4.02
N THR A 142 6.44 13.42 -3.19
CA THR A 142 7.12 13.63 -1.91
C THR A 142 6.84 12.46 -0.98
N ASP A 143 7.70 12.23 0.01
CA ASP A 143 7.49 11.19 1.02
C ASP A 143 6.14 11.36 1.74
N GLU A 144 5.72 12.59 1.99
CA GLU A 144 4.42 12.91 2.60
C GLU A 144 3.24 12.45 1.72
N LEU A 145 3.28 12.74 0.42
CA LEU A 145 2.24 12.33 -0.52
C LEU A 145 2.29 10.83 -0.82
N ALA A 146 3.49 10.24 -0.85
CA ALA A 146 3.69 8.80 -0.99
C ALA A 146 3.04 8.07 0.18
N ASN A 147 3.24 8.52 1.41
CA ASN A 147 2.63 7.95 2.60
C ASN A 147 1.09 8.03 2.62
N GLN A 148 0.49 8.95 1.85
CA GLN A 148 -0.96 9.03 1.68
C GLN A 148 -1.49 8.11 0.57
N LYS A 149 -0.64 7.73 -0.40
CA LYS A 149 -1.04 6.94 -1.58
C LYS A 149 -0.68 5.45 -1.50
N TYR A 150 0.36 5.09 -0.76
CA TYR A 150 0.64 3.70 -0.45
C TYR A 150 -0.17 3.23 0.76
N ALA A 151 -0.53 1.95 0.79
CA ALA A 151 -0.88 1.31 2.05
C ALA A 151 0.32 1.50 3.00
N THR A 152 0.07 1.92 4.24
CA THR A 152 1.10 2.01 5.29
C THR A 152 1.97 0.76 5.27
N LEU A 153 3.26 0.83 5.64
CA LEU A 153 4.14 -0.37 5.70
C LEU A 153 3.50 -1.52 6.51
N ASN A 154 2.62 -1.17 7.46
CA ASN A 154 1.56 -2.03 7.95
C ASN A 154 0.43 -2.15 6.91
N SER A 155 0.71 -2.82 5.79
CA SER A 155 -0.37 -3.17 4.88
C SER A 155 -1.29 -4.13 5.65
N PRO A 156 -2.62 -4.08 5.47
CA PRO A 156 -3.50 -5.09 6.04
C PRO A 156 -2.90 -6.46 5.72
N GLY A 157 -2.70 -7.29 6.74
CA GLY A 157 -2.05 -8.59 6.59
C GLY A 157 -2.92 -9.53 5.75
N LEU A 158 -2.93 -9.32 4.44
CA LEU A 158 -3.57 -10.21 3.46
C LEU A 158 -2.72 -11.46 3.21
N THR A 159 -1.57 -11.57 3.89
CA THR A 159 -0.71 -12.75 3.90
C THR A 159 -1.02 -13.61 5.11
N GLY A 160 -1.02 -14.94 4.94
CA GLY A 160 -1.33 -15.87 6.03
C GLY A 160 -2.84 -15.95 6.29
N HIS A 161 -3.29 -15.49 7.46
CA HIS A 161 -4.70 -15.52 7.88
C HIS A 161 -5.22 -14.08 8.02
N PRO A 162 -5.80 -13.49 6.96
CA PRO A 162 -6.28 -12.11 6.99
C PRO A 162 -7.37 -11.93 8.04
N THR A 163 -7.25 -10.89 8.87
CA THR A 163 -8.26 -10.53 9.86
C THR A 163 -9.09 -9.35 9.37
N ALA A 164 -10.37 -9.36 9.74
CA ALA A 164 -11.28 -8.24 9.56
C ALA A 164 -12.13 -8.10 10.83
N PRO A 165 -12.70 -6.92 11.13
CA PRO A 165 -13.63 -6.76 12.24
C PRO A 165 -14.87 -7.64 12.04
N THR A 166 -15.24 -8.40 13.06
CA THR A 166 -16.47 -9.22 13.06
C THR A 166 -17.70 -8.31 13.07
N PRO A 167 -18.55 -8.34 12.03
CA PRO A 167 -19.80 -7.59 12.03
C PRO A 167 -20.73 -8.01 13.17
N VAL A 168 -21.61 -7.11 13.59
CA VAL A 168 -22.72 -7.46 14.50
C VAL A 168 -23.81 -8.22 13.75
N VAL A 169 -24.53 -9.11 14.44
CA VAL A 169 -25.70 -9.81 13.89
C VAL A 169 -26.73 -8.82 13.35
N GLY A 170 -27.31 -9.14 12.18
CA GLY A 170 -28.28 -8.27 11.50
C GLY A 170 -27.67 -7.23 10.57
N THR A 171 -26.33 -7.16 10.46
CA THR A 171 -25.64 -6.30 9.49
C THR A 171 -26.01 -6.70 8.05
N SER A 172 -26.50 -5.75 7.25
CA SER A 172 -26.80 -5.91 5.82
C SER A 172 -26.14 -4.79 5.01
N THR A 173 -24.83 -4.93 4.80
CA THR A 173 -23.99 -3.98 4.07
C THR A 173 -22.98 -4.74 3.22
N ASN A 174 -22.11 -4.03 2.51
CA ASN A 174 -21.04 -4.62 1.70
C ASN A 174 -19.78 -4.98 2.54
N GLN A 175 -19.89 -5.03 3.87
CA GLN A 175 -18.78 -5.42 4.76
C GLN A 175 -18.44 -6.92 4.59
N ILE A 176 -17.16 -7.26 4.76
CA ILE A 176 -16.69 -8.66 4.73
C ILE A 176 -17.28 -9.43 5.92
N ALA A 177 -17.85 -10.60 5.65
CA ALA A 177 -18.25 -11.56 6.68
C ALA A 177 -17.03 -12.34 7.18
N THR A 178 -16.72 -12.24 8.48
CA THR A 178 -15.66 -13.05 9.11
C THR A 178 -16.18 -14.47 9.39
N THR A 179 -15.26 -15.43 9.58
CA THR A 179 -15.62 -16.80 9.99
C THR A 179 -16.36 -16.80 11.33
N GLU A 180 -15.95 -15.94 12.27
CA GLU A 180 -16.63 -15.73 13.55
C GLU A 180 -18.08 -15.26 13.36
N PHE A 181 -18.32 -14.27 12.48
CA PHE A 181 -19.68 -13.82 12.17
C PHE A 181 -20.56 -14.95 11.61
N VAL A 182 -20.02 -15.75 10.69
CA VAL A 182 -20.74 -16.91 10.14
C VAL A 182 -21.09 -17.92 11.23
N THR A 183 -20.17 -18.19 12.17
CA THR A 183 -20.44 -19.05 13.32
C THR A 183 -21.54 -18.48 14.22
N ILE A 184 -21.47 -17.19 14.57
CA ILE A 184 -22.48 -16.53 15.41
C ILE A 184 -23.88 -16.63 14.79
N VAL A 185 -24.02 -16.28 13.50
CA VAL A 185 -25.31 -16.34 12.79
C VAL A 185 -25.83 -17.77 12.67
N ALA A 186 -24.96 -18.76 12.44
CA ALA A 186 -25.34 -20.17 12.39
C ALA A 186 -25.84 -20.69 13.75
N THR A 187 -25.18 -20.29 14.84
CA THR A 187 -25.60 -20.63 16.21
C THR A 187 -26.95 -19.99 16.54
N GLU A 188 -27.17 -18.73 16.20
CA GLU A 188 -28.46 -18.07 16.45
C GLU A 188 -29.63 -18.73 15.70
N ASN A 189 -29.42 -19.09 14.43
CA ASN A 189 -30.46 -19.77 13.66
C ASN A 189 -30.80 -21.15 14.25
N SER A 190 -29.79 -21.87 14.75
CA SER A 190 -30.00 -23.14 15.45
C SER A 190 -30.72 -22.94 16.79
N ALA A 191 -30.52 -21.80 17.45
CA ALA A 191 -31.22 -21.43 18.67
C ALA A 191 -32.70 -21.02 18.46
N LYS A 192 -33.22 -21.05 17.24
CA LYS A 192 -34.65 -20.81 16.94
C LYS A 192 -35.45 -22.10 16.70
N TYR A 193 -34.82 -23.27 16.71
CA TYR A 193 -35.49 -24.55 16.50
C TYR A 193 -35.05 -25.60 17.51
N ALA A 194 -36.01 -26.38 18.00
CA ALA A 194 -35.75 -27.53 18.86
C ALA A 194 -36.71 -28.67 18.52
N LEU A 195 -36.21 -29.90 18.67
CA LEU A 195 -37.01 -31.12 18.54
C LEU A 195 -37.09 -31.78 19.91
N LEU A 196 -38.29 -31.80 20.50
CA LEU A 196 -38.56 -32.46 21.77
C LEU A 196 -39.02 -33.89 21.52
N ASP A 197 -38.46 -34.83 22.28
CA ASP A 197 -38.92 -36.22 22.30
C ASP A 197 -39.90 -36.40 23.47
N PHE A 198 -41.15 -36.74 23.15
CA PHE A 198 -42.19 -37.04 24.14
C PHE A 198 -42.27 -38.55 24.44
N GLY A 199 -41.36 -39.35 23.88
CA GLY A 199 -41.35 -40.79 24.02
C GLY A 199 -42.61 -41.41 23.40
N VAL A 200 -43.16 -42.43 24.06
CA VAL A 200 -44.41 -43.07 23.64
C VAL A 200 -45.58 -42.43 24.37
N VAL A 201 -46.45 -41.75 23.62
CA VAL A 201 -47.68 -41.15 24.16
C VAL A 201 -48.83 -42.15 24.08
N THR A 202 -49.72 -42.12 25.07
CA THR A 202 -50.92 -42.99 25.15
C THR A 202 -52.19 -42.16 25.08
N ARG A 203 -53.29 -42.78 24.62
CA ARG A 203 -54.61 -42.11 24.59
C ARG A 203 -55.04 -41.64 25.98
N GLN A 204 -55.89 -40.61 26.02
CA GLN A 204 -56.42 -40.02 27.26
C GLN A 204 -55.34 -39.48 28.22
N SER A 205 -54.26 -38.96 27.65
CA SER A 205 -53.11 -38.46 28.42
C SER A 205 -52.77 -37.03 28.04
N ARG A 206 -52.10 -36.35 28.96
CA ARG A 206 -51.49 -35.03 28.78
C ARG A 206 -50.03 -35.14 29.20
N TYR A 207 -49.13 -34.76 28.31
CA TYR A 207 -47.70 -34.69 28.58
C TYR A 207 -47.24 -33.25 28.53
N VAL A 208 -46.31 -32.90 29.41
CA VAL A 208 -45.74 -31.55 29.49
C VAL A 208 -44.23 -31.69 29.53
N LEU A 209 -43.56 -30.93 28.68
CA LEU A 209 -42.12 -30.71 28.73
C LEU A 209 -41.86 -29.22 28.76
N GLU A 210 -40.76 -28.84 29.40
CA GLU A 210 -40.28 -27.46 29.40
C GLU A 210 -40.10 -26.93 27.97
N ASN A 211 -40.43 -25.66 27.74
CA ASN A 211 -40.11 -25.00 26.48
C ASN A 211 -38.59 -24.80 26.40
N PRO A 212 -37.91 -25.32 25.37
CA PRO A 212 -36.45 -25.18 25.22
C PRO A 212 -35.99 -23.73 25.09
N PHE A 213 -36.90 -22.79 24.79
CA PHE A 213 -36.63 -21.36 24.73
C PHE A 213 -37.14 -20.59 25.97
N GLY A 214 -37.58 -21.29 27.02
CA GLY A 214 -38.18 -20.76 28.25
C GLY A 214 -39.71 -20.79 28.23
N ASN A 215 -40.35 -21.19 29.33
CA ASN A 215 -41.80 -21.42 29.39
C ASN A 215 -42.67 -20.18 29.16
N ASN A 216 -42.11 -18.97 29.25
CA ASN A 216 -42.82 -17.72 28.94
C ASN A 216 -42.48 -17.18 27.54
N THR A 217 -41.71 -17.92 26.74
CA THR A 217 -41.35 -17.52 25.38
C THR A 217 -42.37 -18.08 24.39
N PRO A 218 -43.10 -17.24 23.64
CA PRO A 218 -44.01 -17.71 22.60
C PRO A 218 -43.29 -18.51 21.52
N VAL A 219 -43.87 -19.65 21.15
CA VAL A 219 -43.32 -20.56 20.14
C VAL A 219 -44.44 -21.13 19.27
N ILE A 220 -44.07 -21.56 18.07
CA ILE A 220 -44.92 -22.36 17.19
C ILE A 220 -44.53 -23.82 17.39
N VAL A 221 -45.50 -24.71 17.55
CA VAL A 221 -45.26 -26.12 17.77
C VAL A 221 -45.98 -26.99 16.76
N ARG A 222 -45.43 -28.18 16.50
CA ARG A 222 -46.09 -29.24 15.73
C ARG A 222 -45.76 -30.61 16.31
N ALA A 223 -46.77 -31.30 16.82
CA ALA A 223 -46.63 -32.67 17.28
C ALA A 223 -46.74 -33.67 16.13
N GLU A 224 -45.78 -34.56 16.00
CA GLU A 224 -45.81 -35.67 15.05
C GLU A 224 -45.79 -36.98 15.83
N ILE A 225 -46.54 -37.96 15.34
CA ILE A 225 -46.45 -39.33 15.84
C ILE A 225 -45.86 -40.24 14.77
N ARG A 226 -45.26 -41.35 15.22
CA ARG A 226 -44.69 -42.35 14.33
C ARG A 226 -45.62 -43.56 14.19
N ILE A 227 -46.21 -43.73 13.01
CA ILE A 227 -47.03 -44.91 12.64
C ILE A 227 -46.41 -45.57 11.40
N ASN A 228 -46.35 -46.91 11.37
CA ASN A 228 -45.75 -47.66 10.27
C ASN A 228 -44.34 -47.16 9.89
N ASN A 229 -43.54 -46.83 10.90
CA ASN A 229 -42.18 -46.29 10.80
C ASN A 229 -42.06 -44.93 10.05
N LYS A 230 -43.16 -44.18 9.93
CA LYS A 230 -43.17 -42.84 9.32
C LYS A 230 -43.68 -41.83 10.33
N TRP A 231 -43.01 -40.68 10.39
CA TRP A 231 -43.46 -39.53 11.16
C TRP A 231 -44.43 -38.72 10.33
N SER A 232 -45.59 -38.39 10.89
CA SER A 232 -46.43 -37.35 10.32
C SER A 232 -47.29 -36.70 11.39
N TYR A 233 -47.77 -35.50 11.08
CA TYR A 233 -48.77 -34.80 11.85
C TYR A 233 -50.09 -35.60 11.85
N PRO A 234 -50.58 -36.08 13.01
CA PRO A 234 -51.79 -36.89 13.07
C PRO A 234 -53.07 -36.06 13.01
N GLY A 235 -52.99 -34.74 13.16
CA GLY A 235 -54.15 -33.87 13.38
C GLY A 235 -54.82 -34.13 14.72
N PHE A 236 -55.89 -33.37 14.98
CA PHE A 236 -56.78 -33.58 16.11
C PHE A 236 -58.23 -33.37 15.66
N ILE A 237 -59.10 -34.34 15.92
CA ILE A 237 -60.53 -34.28 15.61
C ILE A 237 -61.32 -34.48 16.89
N PHE A 238 -62.30 -33.61 17.13
CA PHE A 238 -63.32 -33.83 18.13
C PHE A 238 -64.59 -34.37 17.48
N SER A 239 -65.11 -35.48 18.02
CA SER A 239 -66.34 -36.14 17.57
C SER A 239 -67.22 -36.50 18.76
N ASN A 240 -68.47 -36.92 18.51
CA ASN A 240 -69.35 -37.44 19.56
C ASN A 240 -68.77 -38.65 20.31
N SER A 241 -67.81 -39.36 19.69
CA SER A 241 -67.14 -40.53 20.25
C SER A 241 -65.84 -40.19 21.00
N GLY A 242 -65.53 -38.91 21.16
CA GLY A 242 -64.31 -38.42 21.81
C GLY A 242 -63.34 -37.72 20.86
N GLY A 243 -62.18 -37.35 21.41
CA GLY A 243 -61.06 -36.76 20.70
C GLY A 243 -60.14 -37.83 20.09
N TRP A 244 -59.69 -37.59 18.86
CA TRP A 244 -58.82 -38.47 18.10
C TRP A 244 -57.61 -37.69 17.60
N GLY A 245 -56.41 -38.21 17.86
CA GLY A 245 -55.16 -37.59 17.42
C GLY A 245 -54.31 -37.04 18.56
N VAL A 246 -53.31 -36.26 18.18
CA VAL A 246 -52.36 -35.61 19.08
C VAL A 246 -52.22 -34.16 18.66
N GLU A 247 -52.43 -33.26 19.61
CA GLU A 247 -52.18 -31.84 19.43
C GLU A 247 -51.00 -31.42 20.29
N GLY A 248 -50.05 -30.72 19.67
CA GLY A 248 -48.98 -30.04 20.38
C GLY A 248 -49.38 -28.58 20.58
N THR A 249 -49.33 -28.07 21.81
CA THR A 249 -49.61 -26.66 22.10
C THR A 249 -48.53 -26.05 22.98
N TYR A 250 -48.35 -24.73 22.86
CA TYR A 250 -47.61 -23.93 23.82
C TYR A 250 -48.57 -23.32 24.82
N VAL A 251 -48.24 -23.39 26.10
CA VAL A 251 -48.96 -22.68 27.18
C VAL A 251 -47.94 -21.90 28.00
N GLU A 252 -48.16 -20.60 28.09
CA GLU A 252 -47.31 -19.68 28.86
C GLU A 252 -47.21 -20.12 30.32
N GLY A 253 -45.98 -20.18 30.84
CA GLY A 253 -45.67 -20.63 32.20
C GLY A 253 -45.59 -22.16 32.37
N GLU A 254 -46.19 -22.95 31.48
CA GLU A 254 -46.18 -24.42 31.55
C GLU A 254 -45.22 -25.09 30.55
N GLY A 255 -45.00 -24.48 29.39
CA GLY A 255 -44.11 -25.01 28.36
C GLY A 255 -44.84 -25.64 27.17
N ILE A 256 -44.35 -26.81 26.72
CA ILE A 256 -44.86 -27.53 25.55
C ILE A 256 -45.72 -28.70 26.01
N ILE A 257 -46.97 -28.70 25.59
CA ILE A 257 -47.95 -29.71 25.95
C ILE A 257 -48.27 -30.57 24.75
N VAL A 258 -48.33 -31.87 24.98
CA VAL A 258 -48.91 -32.84 24.06
C VAL A 258 -50.20 -33.36 24.68
N GLN A 259 -51.33 -32.96 24.08
CA GLN A 259 -52.65 -33.44 24.45
C GLN A 259 -53.05 -34.58 23.51
N VAL A 260 -53.38 -35.73 24.09
CA VAL A 260 -53.77 -36.92 23.33
C VAL A 260 -55.27 -37.14 23.47
N GLY A 261 -55.93 -37.42 22.35
CA GLY A 261 -57.35 -37.77 22.31
C GLY A 261 -57.69 -38.95 23.21
N ASN A 262 -58.86 -38.94 23.83
CA ASN A 262 -59.31 -40.05 24.68
C ASN A 262 -59.70 -41.29 23.88
N ALA A 263 -60.16 -41.13 22.63
CA ALA A 263 -60.54 -42.24 21.78
C ALA A 263 -59.32 -42.90 21.12
N SER A 264 -58.37 -42.08 20.63
CA SER A 264 -57.19 -42.55 19.91
C SER A 264 -56.06 -41.53 19.85
N VAL A 265 -54.83 -42.03 19.69
CA VAL A 265 -53.64 -41.21 19.42
C VAL A 265 -53.53 -40.74 17.97
N SER A 266 -54.34 -41.26 17.04
CA SER A 266 -54.32 -40.83 15.63
C SER A 266 -55.73 -40.55 15.12
N ALA A 267 -55.88 -39.44 14.39
CA ALA A 267 -57.10 -39.15 13.68
C ALA A 267 -57.15 -39.93 12.35
N THR A 268 -58.35 -40.19 11.84
CA THR A 268 -58.51 -40.78 10.50
C THR A 268 -58.03 -39.79 9.44
N SER A 269 -57.27 -40.26 8.45
CA SER A 269 -56.72 -39.43 7.37
C SER A 269 -57.78 -38.61 6.62
N PHE A 270 -58.96 -39.20 6.41
CA PHE A 270 -60.06 -38.58 5.67
C PHE A 270 -60.72 -37.40 6.38
N HIS A 271 -60.73 -37.37 7.71
CA HIS A 271 -61.44 -36.33 8.46
C HIS A 271 -60.49 -35.32 9.12
N GLY A 272 -59.26 -35.74 9.43
CA GLY A 272 -58.29 -34.92 10.18
C GLY A 272 -57.22 -34.28 9.30
N GLY A 273 -57.27 -34.52 7.98
CA GLY A 273 -56.19 -34.15 7.06
C GLY A 273 -54.86 -34.83 7.42
N SER A 274 -54.92 -35.94 8.18
CA SER A 274 -53.76 -36.63 8.72
C SER A 274 -52.98 -37.32 7.60
N GLY A 275 -51.66 -37.15 7.61
CA GLY A 275 -50.75 -37.87 6.71
C GLY A 275 -50.55 -39.34 7.11
N ASN A 276 -51.06 -39.76 8.26
CA ASN A 276 -50.95 -41.14 8.72
C ASN A 276 -52.00 -42.02 8.03
N PRO A 277 -51.62 -43.21 7.52
CA PRO A 277 -52.56 -44.15 6.90
C PRO A 277 -53.43 -44.90 7.94
N SER A 278 -53.59 -44.38 9.15
CA SER A 278 -54.28 -45.05 10.25
C SER A 278 -55.79 -44.85 10.20
N ASN A 279 -56.55 -45.93 10.43
CA ASN A 279 -58.01 -45.91 10.56
C ASN A 279 -58.52 -45.50 11.96
N GLY A 280 -57.66 -44.93 12.81
CA GLY A 280 -58.08 -44.38 14.10
C GLY A 280 -57.90 -45.29 15.32
N ASP A 281 -57.41 -46.53 15.25
CA ASP A 281 -57.43 -47.43 16.43
C ASP A 281 -56.14 -47.48 17.28
N GLY A 282 -55.26 -46.46 17.18
CA GLY A 282 -53.99 -46.44 17.92
C GLY A 282 -54.17 -46.10 19.41
N ILE A 283 -53.73 -46.97 20.31
CA ILE A 283 -53.73 -46.70 21.77
C ILE A 283 -52.46 -46.00 22.26
N SER A 284 -51.37 -46.09 21.49
CA SER A 284 -50.08 -45.46 21.80
C SER A 284 -49.22 -45.30 20.55
N ALA A 285 -48.38 -44.26 20.51
CA ALA A 285 -47.39 -44.08 19.45
C ALA A 285 -46.19 -43.25 19.94
N PRO A 286 -44.98 -43.44 19.39
CA PRO A 286 -43.88 -42.49 19.59
C PRO A 286 -44.31 -41.10 19.12
N CYS A 287 -43.99 -40.06 19.90
CA CYS A 287 -44.34 -38.67 19.63
C CYS A 287 -43.10 -37.78 19.74
N ARG A 288 -42.95 -36.86 18.79
CA ARG A 288 -41.97 -35.78 18.84
C ARG A 288 -42.65 -34.46 18.55
N VAL A 289 -42.12 -33.37 19.08
CA VAL A 289 -42.65 -32.04 18.84
C VAL A 289 -41.56 -31.16 18.28
N HIS A 290 -41.82 -30.60 17.10
CA HIS A 290 -41.03 -29.52 16.54
C HIS A 290 -41.43 -28.23 17.22
N VAL A 291 -40.46 -27.44 17.68
CA VAL A 291 -40.67 -26.16 18.35
C VAL A 291 -39.86 -25.10 17.61
N TRP A 292 -40.54 -24.07 17.09
CA TRP A 292 -39.91 -22.94 16.42
C TRP A 292 -40.14 -21.65 17.21
N LYS A 293 -39.07 -20.92 17.46
CA LYS A 293 -39.12 -19.54 17.96
C LYS A 293 -39.22 -18.59 16.75
N PRO A 294 -40.32 -17.85 16.60
CA PRO A 294 -40.48 -16.89 15.50
C PRO A 294 -39.42 -15.77 15.52
#